data_AF-A0A6P8F2S9-F1
#
_entry.id   AF-A0A6P8F2S9-F1
#
_cell.length_a   1.000
_cell.length_b   1.000
_cell.length_c   1.000
_cell.angle_alpha   90.00
_cell.angle_beta   90.00
_cell.angle_gamma   90.00
#
_symmetry.space_group_name_H-M   'P 1'
#
loop_
_entity.id
_entity.type
_entity.pdbx_description
1 polymer ?
#
loop_
_entity_poly.entity_id
_entity_poly.type
_entity_poly.pdbx_seq_one_letter_code
_entity_poly.pdbx_strand_id
1 'polypeptide(L)'
;MATIVVTVVKAIPAIIGKGLAIHKQLMQAKKNKKGCVRLADRVKTVVDQLEGLANQGVNEELLQKALDEFKKVLEEAETLLKKYEETNWWKQKFNADTWRKDFEEVNKHLCIAAHHLSLSLQVEQRKNLEDMFNDLRIRKENGEDMKIDQQEWDKLMASVEETRVVVKDVHDVVDNTNQKVSAIQHQMASAQRDLRDIKDQVGTQGAGPKSSSGSAGKARAKVFTFREKLINQIEEPTLKILLDGLQKATPDQPPVINGRERNHVLQNNRVTEDQVTCLVDMVRKKGERPCEIFLSLLSEHDNNLYKELGL
;
A
#
# COMPACT_ATOMS: atom_id res chain seq x y z
N MET A 1 4.87 49.48 -26.53
CA MET A 1 3.82 48.94 -27.40
C MET A 1 4.38 47.70 -28.11
N ALA A 2 5.00 47.77 -29.30
CA ALA A 2 5.44 46.57 -30.05
C ALA A 2 6.34 45.56 -29.27
N THR A 3 7.30 46.01 -28.47
CA THR A 3 8.16 45.11 -27.66
C THR A 3 7.42 44.41 -26.53
N ILE A 4 6.37 45.06 -25.98
CA ILE A 4 5.55 44.51 -24.88
C ILE A 4 4.66 43.41 -25.45
N VAL A 5 3.93 43.65 -26.56
CA VAL A 5 3.17 42.62 -27.30
C VAL A 5 3.98 41.34 -27.49
N VAL A 6 5.18 41.47 -28.06
CA VAL A 6 6.03 40.33 -28.39
C VAL A 6 6.46 39.56 -27.14
N THR A 7 6.63 40.23 -26.01
CA THR A 7 7.03 39.59 -24.76
C THR A 7 5.86 38.88 -24.08
N VAL A 8 4.68 39.52 -24.04
CA VAL A 8 3.44 38.96 -23.48
C VAL A 8 3.03 37.70 -24.25
N VAL A 9 2.98 37.79 -25.58
CA VAL A 9 2.59 36.66 -26.46
C VAL A 9 3.59 35.51 -26.36
N LYS A 10 4.90 35.79 -26.16
CA LYS A 10 5.91 34.74 -25.94
C LYS A 10 5.78 34.01 -24.61
N ALA A 11 5.13 34.60 -23.60
CA ALA A 11 4.93 33.96 -22.30
C ALA A 11 3.75 32.97 -22.29
N ILE A 12 2.77 33.15 -23.19
CA ILE A 12 1.54 32.35 -23.27
C ILE A 12 1.82 30.83 -23.37
N PRO A 13 2.71 30.34 -24.27
CA PRO A 13 2.96 28.90 -24.39
C PRO A 13 3.51 28.26 -23.11
N ALA A 14 4.37 28.98 -22.37
CA ALA A 14 4.93 28.49 -21.12
C ALA A 14 3.86 28.40 -20.03
N ILE A 15 2.95 29.37 -19.96
CA ILE A 15 1.84 29.40 -19.02
C ILE A 15 0.82 28.29 -19.34
N ILE A 16 0.50 28.09 -20.62
CA ILE A 16 -0.34 26.98 -21.10
C ILE A 16 0.29 25.64 -20.69
N GLY A 17 1.59 25.45 -20.97
CA GLY A 17 2.31 24.23 -20.61
C GLY A 17 2.25 23.95 -19.10
N LYS A 18 2.41 24.98 -18.27
CA LYS A 18 2.27 24.85 -16.81
C LYS A 18 0.83 24.52 -16.40
N GLY A 19 -0.16 25.18 -17.00
CA GLY A 19 -1.58 24.92 -16.74
C GLY A 19 -1.99 23.48 -17.04
N LEU A 20 -1.55 22.92 -18.18
CA LEU A 20 -1.80 21.52 -18.54
C LEU A 20 -1.13 20.53 -17.59
N ALA A 21 0.09 20.83 -17.12
CA ALA A 21 0.77 20.01 -16.14
C ALA A 21 0.03 19.98 -14.79
N ILE A 22 -0.41 21.14 -14.29
CA ILE A 22 -1.19 21.26 -13.05
C ILE A 22 -2.54 20.56 -13.18
N HIS A 23 -3.25 20.75 -14.29
CA HIS A 23 -4.49 20.03 -14.58
C HIS A 23 -4.29 18.52 -14.46
N LYS A 24 -3.23 17.98 -15.08
CA LYS A 24 -2.91 16.54 -14.99
C LYS A 24 -2.66 16.08 -13.56
N GLN A 25 -1.89 16.84 -12.77
CA GLN A 25 -1.60 16.50 -11.38
C GLN A 25 -2.87 16.51 -10.51
N LEU A 26 -3.73 17.51 -10.68
CA LEU A 26 -5.02 17.59 -9.99
C LEU A 26 -5.92 16.39 -10.31
N MET A 27 -5.98 15.98 -11.59
CA MET A 27 -6.76 14.81 -12.00
C MET A 27 -6.22 13.48 -11.44
N GLN A 28 -4.95 13.43 -11.06
CA GLN A 28 -4.30 12.25 -10.48
C GLN A 28 -4.31 12.25 -8.94
N ALA A 29 -4.86 13.29 -8.31
CA ALA A 29 -4.89 13.42 -6.86
C ALA A 29 -5.70 12.28 -6.21
N LYS A 30 -5.11 11.63 -5.22
CA LYS A 30 -5.74 10.51 -4.49
C LYS A 30 -6.72 10.97 -3.41
N LYS A 31 -6.62 12.24 -2.99
CA LYS A 31 -7.37 12.87 -1.89
C LYS A 31 -8.08 14.12 -2.42
N ASN A 32 -9.17 14.52 -1.75
CA ASN A 32 -9.96 15.71 -2.12
C ASN A 32 -10.37 15.66 -3.61
N LYS A 33 -10.91 14.52 -4.04
CA LYS A 33 -11.05 14.19 -5.46
C LYS A 33 -11.99 15.16 -6.15
N LYS A 34 -13.09 15.54 -5.50
CA LYS A 34 -14.05 16.47 -6.09
C LYS A 34 -13.46 17.87 -6.20
N GLY A 35 -12.85 18.37 -5.11
CA GLY A 35 -12.15 19.65 -5.12
C GLY A 35 -11.02 19.74 -6.16
N CYS A 36 -10.23 18.67 -6.32
CA CYS A 36 -9.16 18.61 -7.30
C CYS A 36 -9.70 18.57 -8.75
N VAL A 37 -10.70 17.74 -9.04
CA VAL A 37 -11.34 17.68 -10.37
C VAL A 37 -11.93 19.04 -10.74
N ARG A 38 -12.62 19.71 -9.80
CA ARG A 38 -13.21 21.02 -10.09
C ARG A 38 -12.17 22.10 -10.33
N LEU A 39 -11.09 22.11 -9.56
CA LEU A 39 -9.98 23.02 -9.81
C LEU A 39 -9.31 22.72 -11.17
N ALA A 40 -9.18 21.44 -11.54
CA ALA A 40 -8.65 21.03 -12.84
C ALA A 40 -9.52 21.58 -13.98
N ASP A 41 -10.83 21.36 -13.95
CA ASP A 41 -11.77 21.83 -14.99
C ASP A 41 -11.66 23.36 -15.19
N ARG A 42 -11.53 24.11 -14.09
CA ARG A 42 -11.38 25.58 -14.13
C ARG A 42 -10.04 26.00 -14.73
N VAL A 43 -8.93 25.36 -14.32
CA VAL A 43 -7.60 25.59 -14.91
C VAL A 43 -7.61 25.27 -16.40
N LYS A 44 -8.23 24.16 -16.81
CA LYS A 44 -8.31 23.75 -18.21
C LYS A 44 -9.07 24.76 -19.05
N THR A 45 -10.18 25.28 -18.55
CA THR A 45 -10.96 26.29 -19.27
C THR A 45 -10.17 27.57 -19.48
N VAL A 46 -9.41 28.05 -18.48
CA VAL A 46 -8.53 29.21 -18.65
C VAL A 46 -7.46 28.94 -19.71
N VAL A 47 -6.85 27.74 -19.70
CA VAL A 47 -5.86 27.31 -20.70
C VAL A 47 -6.45 27.30 -22.11
N ASP A 48 -7.66 26.74 -22.29
CA ASP A 48 -8.32 26.67 -23.60
C ASP A 48 -8.61 28.06 -24.17
N GLN A 49 -8.92 29.03 -23.31
CA GLN A 49 -9.08 30.43 -23.71
C GLN A 49 -7.75 31.08 -24.11
N LEU A 50 -6.65 30.75 -23.43
CA LEU A 50 -5.30 31.21 -23.80
C LEU A 50 -4.82 30.63 -25.13
N GLU A 51 -5.15 29.37 -25.45
CA GLU A 51 -4.84 28.75 -26.75
C GLU A 51 -5.53 29.50 -27.91
N GLY A 52 -6.73 30.04 -27.68
CA GLY A 52 -7.48 30.83 -28.66
C GLY A 52 -6.99 32.28 -28.85
N LEU A 53 -6.14 32.80 -27.95
CA LEU A 53 -5.72 34.19 -27.93
C LEU A 53 -4.58 34.54 -28.89
N ALA A 54 -3.89 33.55 -29.47
CA ALA A 54 -2.70 33.75 -30.30
C ALA A 54 -2.94 34.59 -31.59
N ASN A 55 -4.20 34.87 -31.95
CA ASN A 55 -4.58 35.44 -33.23
C ASN A 55 -5.42 36.74 -33.14
N GLN A 56 -5.51 37.39 -31.97
CA GLN A 56 -6.47 38.48 -31.77
C GLN A 56 -5.83 39.77 -31.22
N GLY A 57 -6.45 40.91 -31.54
CA GLY A 57 -6.07 42.22 -30.98
C GLY A 57 -6.49 42.29 -29.51
N VAL A 58 -5.52 42.16 -28.61
CA VAL A 58 -5.74 42.13 -27.16
C VAL A 58 -5.22 43.42 -26.51
N ASN A 59 -5.84 43.86 -25.42
CA ASN A 59 -5.27 44.88 -24.55
C ASN A 59 -4.04 44.31 -23.82
N GLU A 60 -2.85 44.74 -24.25
CA GLU A 60 -1.54 44.21 -23.81
C GLU A 60 -1.31 44.28 -22.30
N GLU A 61 -1.70 45.40 -21.68
CA GLU A 61 -1.43 45.66 -20.26
C GLU A 61 -2.34 44.82 -19.35
N LEU A 62 -3.61 44.71 -19.72
CA LEU A 62 -4.57 43.86 -19.02
C LEU A 62 -4.22 42.37 -19.19
N LEU A 63 -3.80 41.96 -20.39
CA LEU A 63 -3.38 40.59 -20.65
C LEU A 63 -2.14 40.21 -19.83
N GLN A 64 -1.13 41.08 -19.78
CA GLN A 64 0.06 40.82 -18.97
C GLN A 64 -0.31 40.61 -17.50
N LYS A 65 -1.15 41.49 -16.94
CA LYS A 65 -1.62 41.36 -15.56
C LYS A 65 -2.38 40.06 -15.31
N ALA A 66 -3.29 39.70 -16.23
CA ALA A 66 -4.05 38.45 -16.14
C ALA A 66 -3.15 37.21 -16.20
N LEU A 67 -2.14 37.22 -17.09
CA LEU A 67 -1.17 36.14 -17.21
C LEU A 67 -0.28 36.00 -15.98
N ASP A 68 0.16 37.11 -15.39
CA ASP A 68 0.97 37.11 -14.17
C ASP A 68 0.18 36.57 -12.97
N GLU A 69 -1.07 36.97 -12.82
CA GLU A 69 -1.95 36.45 -11.78
C GLU A 69 -2.27 34.96 -11.99
N PHE A 70 -2.58 34.55 -13.21
CA PHE A 70 -2.84 33.14 -13.49
C PHE A 70 -1.59 32.27 -13.23
N LYS A 71 -0.41 32.76 -13.61
CA LYS A 71 0.86 32.07 -13.29
C LYS A 71 1.05 31.90 -11.78
N LYS A 72 0.77 32.93 -10.98
CA LYS A 72 0.82 32.84 -9.51
C LYS A 72 -0.16 31.79 -8.98
N VAL A 73 -1.39 31.76 -9.50
CA VAL A 73 -2.39 30.73 -9.12
C VAL A 73 -1.88 29.32 -9.44
N LEU A 74 -1.23 29.13 -10.59
CA LEU A 74 -0.63 27.83 -10.94
C LEU A 74 0.51 27.44 -9.98
N GLU A 75 1.32 28.39 -9.53
CA GLU A 75 2.37 28.18 -8.53
C GLU A 75 1.80 27.85 -7.13
N GLU A 76 0.71 28.51 -6.74
CA GLU A 76 -0.02 28.21 -5.51
C GLU A 76 -0.64 26.81 -5.56
N ALA A 77 -1.27 26.43 -6.68
CA ALA A 77 -1.82 25.10 -6.90
C ALA A 77 -0.72 24.02 -6.87
N GLU A 78 0.43 24.28 -7.48
CA GLU A 78 1.59 23.38 -7.44
C GLU A 78 2.10 23.17 -6.01
N THR A 79 2.20 24.27 -5.25
CA THR A 79 2.65 24.26 -3.85
C THR A 79 1.66 23.49 -2.98
N LEU A 80 0.37 23.68 -3.21
CA LEU A 80 -0.71 22.97 -2.55
C LEU A 80 -0.60 21.45 -2.78
N LEU A 81 -0.40 21.04 -4.04
CA LEU A 81 -0.24 19.63 -4.39
C LEU A 81 0.99 19.01 -3.71
N LYS A 82 2.16 19.66 -3.81
CA LYS A 82 3.40 19.17 -3.17
C LYS A 82 3.27 19.04 -1.66
N LYS A 83 2.72 20.07 -1.00
CA LYS A 83 2.45 20.08 0.45
C LYS A 83 1.70 18.83 0.89
N TYR A 84 0.87 18.28 0.00
CA TYR A 84 -0.08 17.21 0.30
C TYR A 84 0.27 15.85 -0.28
N GLU A 85 1.21 15.78 -1.23
CA GLU A 85 1.87 14.56 -1.66
C GLU A 85 2.98 14.12 -0.69
N GLU A 86 3.75 15.07 -0.17
CA GLU A 86 4.94 14.81 0.67
C GLU A 86 4.61 14.52 2.14
N THR A 87 3.38 14.78 2.57
CA THR A 87 3.03 14.60 3.98
C THR A 87 2.90 13.11 4.32
N ASN A 88 3.77 12.60 5.19
CA ASN A 88 3.60 11.34 5.93
C ASN A 88 2.50 11.48 7.00
N TRP A 89 1.29 11.72 6.50
CA TRP A 89 0.28 12.59 7.11
C TRP A 89 -0.49 11.99 8.30
N TRP A 90 -0.24 10.73 8.67
CA TRP A 90 -0.96 10.02 9.74
C TRP A 90 -0.49 10.45 11.13
N LYS A 91 0.70 11.07 11.26
CA LYS A 91 1.35 11.24 12.56
C LYS A 91 1.00 12.50 13.35
N GLN A 92 0.36 13.55 12.80
CA GLN A 92 0.29 14.81 13.56
C GLN A 92 -0.99 15.67 13.62
N LYS A 93 -1.83 15.82 12.58
CA LYS A 93 -3.13 16.54 12.65
C LYS A 93 -3.57 16.88 11.23
N PHE A 94 -4.70 16.35 10.76
CA PHE A 94 -5.56 17.20 9.94
C PHE A 94 -6.51 17.90 10.89
N ASN A 95 -6.72 19.18 10.64
CA ASN A 95 -8.08 19.66 10.57
C ASN A 95 -8.46 19.68 9.09
N ALA A 96 -9.59 19.07 8.73
CA ALA A 96 -10.19 19.24 7.40
C ALA A 96 -10.36 20.74 7.04
N ASP A 97 -10.49 21.60 8.07
CA ASP A 97 -10.54 23.05 7.91
C ASP A 97 -9.30 23.67 7.26
N THR A 98 -8.10 23.08 7.40
CA THR A 98 -6.88 23.64 6.80
C THR A 98 -6.85 23.40 5.30
N TRP A 99 -7.18 22.18 4.86
CA TRP A 99 -7.31 21.85 3.44
C TRP A 99 -8.41 22.65 2.77
N ARG A 100 -9.55 22.80 3.45
CA ARG A 100 -10.65 23.64 2.99
C ARG A 100 -10.17 25.05 2.64
N LYS A 101 -9.53 25.72 3.60
CA LYS A 101 -9.10 27.11 3.44
C LYS A 101 -8.08 27.27 2.32
N ASP A 102 -7.13 26.35 2.22
CA ASP A 102 -6.09 26.46 1.20
C ASP A 102 -6.66 26.27 -0.22
N PHE A 103 -7.55 25.30 -0.43
CA PHE A 103 -8.23 25.13 -1.73
C PHE A 103 -9.20 26.27 -2.03
N GLU A 104 -9.91 26.79 -1.03
CA GLU A 104 -10.80 27.94 -1.19
C GLU A 104 -10.03 29.19 -1.62
N GLU A 105 -8.84 29.42 -1.05
CA GLU A 105 -7.98 30.56 -1.40
C GLU A 105 -7.46 30.44 -2.84
N VAL A 106 -6.93 29.27 -3.25
CA VAL A 106 -6.48 29.05 -4.63
C VAL A 106 -7.63 29.23 -5.64
N ASN A 107 -8.83 28.75 -5.30
CA ASN A 107 -10.01 28.95 -6.14
C ASN A 107 -10.39 30.42 -6.27
N LYS A 108 -10.35 31.17 -5.15
CA LYS A 108 -10.63 32.61 -5.16
C LYS A 108 -9.62 33.37 -6.02
N HIS A 109 -8.33 33.04 -5.92
CA HIS A 109 -7.31 33.64 -6.77
C HIS A 109 -7.50 33.26 -8.25
N LEU A 110 -7.91 32.02 -8.53
CA LEU A 110 -8.26 31.61 -9.90
C LEU A 110 -9.43 32.41 -10.46
N CYS A 111 -10.47 32.71 -9.65
CA CYS A 111 -11.58 33.58 -10.07
C CYS A 111 -11.09 34.99 -10.41
N ILE A 112 -10.17 35.55 -9.61
CA ILE A 112 -9.61 36.89 -9.84
C ILE A 112 -8.82 36.90 -11.15
N ALA A 113 -7.93 35.91 -11.35
CA ALA A 113 -7.15 35.77 -12.58
C ALA A 113 -8.03 35.59 -13.81
N ALA A 114 -9.07 34.75 -13.70
CA ALA A 114 -10.06 34.53 -14.74
C ALA A 114 -10.85 35.82 -15.07
N HIS A 115 -11.25 36.59 -14.06
CA HIS A 115 -11.93 37.86 -14.27
C HIS A 115 -11.03 38.87 -15.02
N HIS A 116 -9.78 39.04 -14.61
CA HIS A 116 -8.86 39.92 -15.33
C HIS A 116 -8.57 39.42 -16.75
N LEU A 117 -8.53 38.11 -16.97
CA LEU A 117 -8.42 37.54 -18.31
C LEU A 117 -9.65 37.87 -19.14
N SER A 118 -10.86 37.74 -18.58
CA SER A 118 -12.11 38.03 -19.30
C SER A 118 -12.23 39.50 -19.73
N LEU A 119 -11.68 40.44 -18.95
CA LEU A 119 -11.57 41.86 -19.31
C LEU A 119 -10.62 42.11 -20.49
N SER A 120 -9.70 41.19 -20.75
CA SER A 120 -8.76 41.25 -21.87
C SER A 120 -9.33 40.61 -23.15
N LEU A 121 -10.41 39.83 -23.04
CA LEU A 121 -10.98 39.04 -24.13
C LEU A 121 -12.09 39.77 -24.91
N GLN A 122 -12.39 39.27 -26.11
CA GLN A 122 -13.58 39.69 -26.86
C GLN A 122 -14.87 39.16 -26.20
N VAL A 123 -16.02 39.79 -26.51
CA VAL A 123 -17.31 39.60 -25.83
C VAL A 123 -17.75 38.13 -25.74
N GLU A 124 -17.55 37.33 -26.80
CA GLU A 124 -17.99 35.93 -26.85
C GLU A 124 -17.20 35.03 -25.87
N GLN A 125 -15.87 35.19 -25.85
CA GLN A 125 -14.98 34.45 -24.95
C GLN A 125 -15.16 34.91 -23.49
N ARG A 126 -15.43 36.21 -23.30
CA ARG A 126 -15.72 36.80 -21.99
C ARG A 126 -16.95 36.16 -21.34
N LYS A 127 -18.02 35.92 -22.10
CA LYS A 127 -19.24 35.28 -21.57
C LYS A 127 -18.99 33.87 -21.03
N ASN A 128 -18.24 33.06 -21.78
CA ASN A 128 -17.89 31.70 -21.34
C ASN A 128 -17.09 31.69 -20.02
N LEU A 129 -16.13 32.62 -19.90
CA LEU A 129 -15.34 32.79 -18.68
C LEU A 129 -16.18 33.30 -17.50
N GLU A 130 -17.05 34.30 -17.72
CA GLU A 130 -17.93 34.84 -16.68
C GLU A 130 -18.97 33.80 -16.18
N ASP A 131 -19.55 32.99 -17.07
CA ASP A 131 -20.53 31.96 -16.70
C ASP A 131 -19.90 30.83 -15.86
N MET A 132 -18.66 30.45 -16.16
CA MET A 132 -17.94 29.43 -15.41
C MET A 132 -17.36 29.96 -14.09
N PHE A 133 -16.94 31.23 -14.06
CA PHE A 133 -16.37 31.88 -12.86
C PHE A 133 -17.35 32.73 -12.06
N ASN A 134 -18.66 32.45 -12.19
CA ASN A 134 -19.65 33.07 -11.34
C ASN A 134 -19.39 32.70 -9.87
N ASP A 135 -18.95 33.69 -9.08
CA ASP A 135 -18.47 33.52 -7.70
C ASP A 135 -19.51 32.85 -6.78
N LEU A 136 -20.80 33.14 -6.95
CA LEU A 136 -21.87 32.50 -6.18
C LEU A 136 -22.00 31.01 -6.50
N ARG A 137 -21.89 30.67 -7.80
CA ARG A 137 -21.91 29.28 -8.26
C ARG A 137 -20.67 28.54 -7.76
N ILE A 138 -19.49 29.16 -7.87
CA ILE A 138 -18.22 28.58 -7.41
C ILE A 138 -18.26 28.28 -5.91
N ARG A 139 -18.73 29.20 -5.08
CA ARG A 139 -18.85 28.97 -3.63
C ARG A 139 -19.78 27.81 -3.31
N LYS A 140 -20.92 27.72 -4.00
CA LYS A 140 -21.88 26.61 -3.82
C LYS A 140 -21.25 25.27 -4.22
N GLU A 141 -20.69 25.20 -5.42
CA GLU A 141 -20.02 24.02 -5.96
C GLU A 141 -18.87 23.54 -5.06
N ASN A 142 -18.04 24.47 -4.59
CA ASN A 142 -16.93 24.16 -3.68
C ASN A 142 -17.46 23.63 -2.34
N GLY A 143 -18.55 24.23 -1.82
CA GLY A 143 -19.19 23.78 -0.59
C GLY A 143 -19.75 22.35 -0.70
N GLU A 144 -20.34 22.00 -1.84
CA GLU A 144 -20.88 20.66 -2.11
C GLU A 144 -19.78 19.61 -2.30
N ASP A 145 -18.81 19.89 -3.16
CA ASP A 145 -17.67 18.99 -3.42
C ASP A 145 -16.91 18.67 -2.14
N MET A 146 -16.68 19.70 -1.33
CA MET A 146 -16.01 19.54 -0.05
C MET A 146 -16.82 18.69 0.94
N LYS A 147 -18.14 18.84 0.99
CA LYS A 147 -18.98 17.97 1.84
C LYS A 147 -18.85 16.52 1.40
N ILE A 148 -18.80 16.26 0.10
CA ILE A 148 -18.61 14.92 -0.45
C ILE A 148 -17.23 14.38 -0.08
N ASP A 149 -16.17 15.15 -0.33
CA ASP A 149 -14.79 14.75 0.00
C ASP A 149 -14.63 14.51 1.52
N GLN A 150 -15.27 15.31 2.37
CA GLN A 150 -15.31 15.11 3.83
C GLN A 150 -16.04 13.82 4.22
N GLN A 151 -17.19 13.53 3.62
CA GLN A 151 -17.94 12.30 3.90
C GLN A 151 -17.17 11.05 3.47
N GLU A 152 -16.53 11.08 2.30
CA GLU A 152 -15.65 10.00 1.84
C GLU A 152 -14.48 9.80 2.81
N TRP A 153 -13.93 10.91 3.31
CA TRP A 153 -12.86 10.91 4.31
C TRP A 153 -13.30 10.28 5.64
N ASP A 154 -14.42 10.71 6.19
CA ASP A 154 -14.96 10.20 7.46
C ASP A 154 -15.27 8.70 7.37
N LYS A 155 -15.83 8.26 6.24
CA LYS A 155 -16.08 6.84 5.96
C LYS A 155 -14.78 6.02 5.92
N LEU A 156 -13.73 6.56 5.29
CA LEU A 156 -12.43 5.89 5.23
C LEU A 156 -11.79 5.79 6.62
N MET A 157 -11.88 6.86 7.43
CA MET A 157 -11.38 6.87 8.80
C MET A 157 -12.13 5.87 9.70
N ALA A 158 -13.45 5.75 9.57
CA ALA A 158 -14.23 4.78 10.31
C ALA A 158 -13.77 3.33 10.02
N SER A 159 -13.54 3.01 8.74
CA SER A 159 -13.05 1.68 8.33
C SER A 159 -11.62 1.39 8.84
N VAL A 160 -10.75 2.41 8.87
CA VAL A 160 -9.38 2.27 9.40
C VAL A 160 -9.41 2.03 10.91
N GLU A 161 -10.24 2.76 11.66
CA GLU A 161 -10.36 2.57 13.11
C GLU A 161 -10.98 1.20 13.44
N GLU A 162 -11.99 0.75 12.69
CA GLU A 162 -12.53 -0.61 12.80
C GLU A 162 -11.43 -1.66 12.59
N THR A 163 -10.62 -1.51 11.55
CA THR A 163 -9.48 -2.40 11.27
C THR A 163 -8.47 -2.38 12.42
N ARG A 164 -8.20 -1.21 13.01
CA ARG A 164 -7.26 -1.06 14.12
C ARG A 164 -7.75 -1.76 15.39
N VAL A 165 -9.04 -1.65 15.72
CA VAL A 165 -9.65 -2.35 16.86
C VAL A 165 -9.52 -3.86 16.67
N VAL A 166 -9.87 -4.37 15.49
CA VAL A 166 -9.72 -5.81 15.18
C VAL A 166 -8.26 -6.26 15.30
N VAL A 167 -7.30 -5.47 14.82
CA VAL A 167 -5.87 -5.78 14.95
C VAL A 167 -5.42 -5.79 16.41
N LYS A 168 -5.95 -4.89 17.25
CA LYS A 168 -5.66 -4.87 18.69
C LYS A 168 -6.20 -6.13 19.37
N ASP A 169 -7.45 -6.51 19.10
CA ASP A 169 -8.06 -7.71 19.67
C ASP A 169 -7.27 -8.97 19.29
N VAL A 170 -6.83 -9.04 18.02
CA VAL A 170 -5.94 -10.12 17.56
C VAL A 170 -4.61 -10.10 18.30
N HIS A 171 -4.02 -8.92 18.55
CA HIS A 171 -2.77 -8.80 19.30
C HIS A 171 -2.92 -9.29 20.74
N ASP A 172 -4.01 -8.91 21.42
CA ASP A 172 -4.31 -9.33 22.78
C ASP A 172 -4.50 -10.87 22.87
N VAL A 173 -5.17 -11.47 21.88
CA VAL A 173 -5.32 -12.93 21.78
C VAL A 173 -3.97 -13.62 21.53
N VAL A 174 -3.12 -13.05 20.68
CA VAL A 174 -1.77 -13.58 20.41
C VAL A 174 -0.89 -13.53 21.66
N ASP A 175 -0.92 -12.44 22.41
CA ASP A 175 -0.15 -12.29 23.64
C ASP A 175 -0.62 -13.26 24.72
N ASN A 176 -1.94 -13.42 24.90
CA ASN A 176 -2.52 -14.41 25.79
C ASN A 176 -2.10 -15.84 25.40
N THR A 177 -2.11 -16.14 24.10
CA THR A 177 -1.73 -17.44 23.56
C THR A 177 -0.25 -17.71 23.80
N ASN A 178 0.63 -16.73 23.55
CA ASN A 178 2.06 -16.84 23.81
C ASN A 178 2.37 -17.09 25.29
N GLN A 179 1.67 -16.42 26.20
CA GLN A 179 1.79 -16.68 27.64
C GLN A 179 1.41 -18.13 27.99
N LYS A 180 0.27 -18.63 27.49
CA LYS A 180 -0.17 -20.02 27.70
C LYS A 180 0.80 -21.04 27.13
N VAL A 181 1.31 -20.81 25.91
CA VAL A 181 2.33 -21.67 25.27
C VAL A 181 3.60 -21.72 26.11
N SER A 182 4.05 -20.59 26.64
CA SER A 182 5.24 -20.52 27.50
C SER A 182 5.05 -21.31 28.80
N ALA A 183 3.86 -21.22 29.42
CA ALA A 183 3.51 -22.02 30.59
C ALA A 183 3.53 -23.52 30.29
N ILE A 184 2.95 -23.94 29.16
CA ILE A 184 2.95 -25.35 28.72
C ILE A 184 4.39 -25.83 28.47
N GLN A 185 5.25 -25.03 27.84
CA GLN A 185 6.65 -25.38 27.64
C GLN A 185 7.39 -25.61 28.96
N HIS A 186 7.17 -24.76 29.96
CA HIS A 186 7.75 -24.94 31.30
C HIS A 186 7.25 -26.22 31.99
N GLN A 187 5.95 -26.51 31.90
CA GLN A 187 5.37 -27.75 32.44
C GLN A 187 5.93 -28.99 31.73
N MET A 188 6.05 -28.95 30.40
CA MET A 188 6.62 -30.03 29.60
C MET A 188 8.09 -30.30 29.96
N ALA A 189 8.89 -29.25 30.15
CA ALA A 189 10.28 -29.37 30.57
C ALA A 189 10.42 -29.89 32.01
N SER A 190 9.44 -29.66 32.88
CA SER A 190 9.38 -30.29 34.21
C SER A 190 9.08 -31.78 34.09
N ALA A 191 8.01 -32.15 33.39
CA ALA A 191 7.61 -33.55 33.21
C ALA A 191 8.70 -34.40 32.53
N GLN A 192 9.45 -33.82 31.59
CA GLN A 192 10.61 -34.49 30.96
C GLN A 192 11.78 -34.73 31.92
N ARG A 193 11.96 -33.89 32.95
CA ARG A 193 12.96 -34.11 33.99
C ARG A 193 12.52 -35.23 34.92
N ASP A 194 11.27 -35.18 35.39
CA ASP A 194 10.70 -36.21 36.27
C ASP A 194 10.75 -37.60 35.62
N LEU A 195 10.41 -37.69 34.31
CA LEU A 195 10.52 -38.95 33.55
C LEU A 195 11.97 -39.46 33.41
N ARG A 196 12.95 -38.55 33.36
CA ARG A 196 14.38 -38.92 33.27
C ARG A 196 14.85 -39.46 34.62
N ASP A 197 14.47 -38.81 35.70
CA ASP A 197 14.82 -39.23 37.06
C ASP A 197 14.18 -40.59 37.41
N ILE A 198 12.94 -40.84 36.99
CA ILE A 198 12.28 -42.17 37.11
C ILE A 198 13.02 -43.23 36.29
N LYS A 199 13.45 -42.90 35.06
CA LYS A 199 14.19 -43.83 34.21
C LYS A 199 15.55 -44.19 34.81
N ASP A 200 16.22 -43.24 35.44
CA ASP A 200 17.51 -43.45 36.12
C ASP A 200 17.34 -44.27 37.42
N GLN A 201 16.18 -44.20 38.09
CA GLN A 201 15.85 -45.05 39.24
C GLN A 201 15.48 -46.49 38.87
N VAL A 202 14.97 -46.74 37.66
CA VAL A 202 14.53 -48.08 37.19
C VAL A 202 15.66 -48.84 36.46
N GLY A 203 16.80 -48.20 36.20
CA GLY A 203 17.90 -48.74 35.40
C GLY A 203 19.00 -49.50 36.16
N THR A 204 18.71 -50.62 36.83
CA THR A 204 19.71 -51.68 37.06
C THR A 204 19.10 -53.07 36.87
N GLN A 205 19.49 -53.70 35.75
CA GLN A 205 19.59 -55.14 35.43
C GLN A 205 18.88 -55.53 34.12
N GLY A 206 19.64 -56.12 33.19
CA GLY A 206 19.11 -56.89 32.06
C GLY A 206 19.87 -56.68 30.75
N ALA A 207 20.60 -57.70 30.29
CA ALA A 207 21.51 -57.67 29.15
C ALA A 207 20.87 -58.10 27.80
N GLY A 208 21.20 -57.37 26.73
CA GLY A 208 21.28 -57.77 25.30
C GLY A 208 19.96 -57.91 24.49
N PRO A 209 20.00 -57.93 23.14
CA PRO A 209 20.95 -57.33 22.19
C PRO A 209 20.28 -56.36 21.15
N LYS A 210 21.11 -55.46 20.58
CA LYS A 210 20.97 -54.68 19.32
C LYS A 210 19.56 -54.28 18.81
N SER A 211 19.26 -52.98 18.85
CA SER A 211 18.87 -52.19 17.65
C SER A 211 18.72 -50.68 17.95
N SER A 212 19.64 -49.90 17.38
CA SER A 212 19.51 -48.50 16.91
C SER A 212 18.48 -47.55 17.56
N SER A 213 18.96 -46.61 18.38
CA SER A 213 18.26 -45.36 18.70
C SER A 213 19.07 -44.15 18.22
N GLY A 214 18.75 -43.66 17.02
CA GLY A 214 19.25 -42.40 16.48
C GLY A 214 18.16 -41.73 15.67
N SER A 215 17.30 -40.94 16.32
CA SER A 215 16.13 -40.32 15.66
C SER A 215 15.96 -38.82 15.91
N ALA A 216 16.63 -38.22 16.89
CA ALA A 216 16.40 -36.81 17.25
C ALA A 216 17.10 -35.76 16.36
N GLY A 217 17.68 -36.17 15.23
CA GLY A 217 18.28 -35.28 14.23
C GLY A 217 18.19 -35.80 12.80
N LYS A 218 17.27 -36.75 12.55
CA LYS A 218 17.19 -37.47 11.27
C LYS A 218 16.37 -36.70 10.24
N ALA A 219 15.27 -36.06 10.61
CA ALA A 219 14.36 -35.37 9.71
C ALA A 219 14.94 -34.05 9.20
N ARG A 220 15.53 -33.21 10.07
CA ARG A 220 16.19 -31.97 9.62
C ARG A 220 17.43 -32.26 8.78
N ALA A 221 18.18 -33.31 9.13
CA ALA A 221 19.29 -33.78 8.30
C ALA A 221 18.80 -34.29 6.94
N LYS A 222 17.71 -35.08 6.89
CA LYS A 222 17.07 -35.53 5.66
C LYS A 222 16.62 -34.37 4.76
N VAL A 223 15.89 -33.39 5.30
CA VAL A 223 15.46 -32.19 4.57
C VAL A 223 16.66 -31.39 4.05
N PHE A 224 17.77 -31.36 4.81
CA PHE A 224 19.01 -30.75 4.36
C PHE A 224 19.69 -31.53 3.24
N THR A 225 19.83 -32.85 3.39
CA THR A 225 20.48 -33.74 2.42
C THR A 225 19.74 -33.79 1.08
N PHE A 226 18.41 -33.72 1.11
CA PHE A 226 17.57 -33.79 -0.10
C PHE A 226 17.08 -32.43 -0.60
N ARG A 227 17.58 -31.33 -0.04
CA ARG A 227 17.15 -29.96 -0.36
C ARG A 227 17.13 -29.67 -1.86
N GLU A 228 18.18 -30.03 -2.59
CA GLU A 228 18.28 -29.78 -4.03
C GLU A 228 17.25 -30.57 -4.85
N LYS A 229 17.01 -31.83 -4.49
CA LYS A 229 15.98 -32.66 -5.15
C LYS A 229 14.57 -32.17 -4.83
N LEU A 230 14.33 -31.76 -3.58
CA LEU A 230 13.05 -31.17 -3.18
C LEU A 230 12.75 -29.90 -3.97
N ILE A 231 13.75 -29.03 -4.17
CA ILE A 231 13.60 -27.78 -4.94
C ILE A 231 13.24 -28.06 -6.40
N ASN A 232 13.88 -29.05 -7.02
CA ASN A 232 13.74 -29.30 -8.45
C ASN A 232 12.53 -30.20 -8.82
N GLN A 233 11.99 -30.96 -7.87
CA GLN A 233 10.95 -31.96 -8.13
C GLN A 233 9.59 -31.64 -7.48
N ILE A 234 9.51 -30.71 -6.53
CA ILE A 234 8.21 -30.27 -6.01
C ILE A 234 7.54 -29.36 -7.03
N GLU A 235 6.44 -29.84 -7.61
CA GLU A 235 5.59 -29.06 -8.51
C GLU A 235 4.68 -28.08 -7.75
N GLU A 236 4.21 -27.03 -8.43
CA GLU A 236 3.37 -25.98 -7.85
C GLU A 236 2.10 -26.50 -7.13
N PRO A 237 1.37 -27.51 -7.64
CA PRO A 237 0.20 -28.06 -6.94
C PRO A 237 0.60 -28.68 -5.59
N THR A 238 1.67 -29.47 -5.56
CA THR A 238 2.21 -30.10 -4.35
C THR A 238 2.70 -29.03 -3.37
N LEU A 239 3.39 -28.00 -3.84
CA LEU A 239 3.84 -26.86 -3.01
C LEU A 239 2.67 -26.18 -2.29
N LYS A 240 1.56 -25.89 -2.99
CA LYS A 240 0.39 -25.23 -2.40
C LYS A 240 -0.25 -26.11 -1.32
N ILE A 241 -0.37 -27.41 -1.58
CA ILE A 241 -0.89 -28.38 -0.60
C ILE A 241 0.01 -28.45 0.64
N LEU A 242 1.33 -28.48 0.45
CA LEU A 242 2.29 -28.46 1.56
C LEU A 242 2.17 -27.17 2.39
N LEU A 243 2.02 -26.02 1.74
CA LEU A 243 1.83 -24.73 2.42
C LEU A 243 0.52 -24.71 3.23
N ASP A 244 -0.58 -25.19 2.66
CA ASP A 244 -1.86 -25.25 3.35
C ASP A 244 -1.82 -26.26 4.52
N GLY A 245 -1.18 -27.41 4.33
CA GLY A 245 -0.98 -28.40 5.39
C GLY A 245 -0.11 -27.88 6.54
N LEU A 246 0.94 -27.12 6.24
CA LEU A 246 1.81 -26.49 7.24
C LEU A 246 1.14 -25.30 7.94
N GLN A 247 0.21 -24.61 7.29
CA GLN A 247 -0.57 -23.54 7.89
C GLN A 247 -1.78 -24.05 8.69
N LYS A 248 -2.23 -25.28 8.44
CA LYS A 248 -3.37 -25.87 9.12
C LYS A 248 -3.03 -26.13 10.59
N ALA A 249 -3.71 -25.41 11.47
CA ALA A 249 -3.69 -25.71 12.89
C ALA A 249 -4.53 -26.96 13.15
N THR A 250 -3.97 -27.95 13.82
CA THR A 250 -4.73 -29.09 14.36
C THR A 250 -4.81 -28.99 15.89
N PRO A 251 -5.79 -29.63 16.53
CA PRO A 251 -5.94 -29.57 17.99
C PRO A 251 -4.66 -29.95 18.76
N ASP A 252 -3.84 -30.82 18.18
CA ASP A 252 -2.61 -31.35 18.78
C ASP A 252 -1.34 -30.65 18.29
N GLN A 253 -1.44 -29.73 17.33
CA GLN A 253 -0.26 -29.08 16.74
C GLN A 253 -0.52 -27.65 16.22
N PRO A 254 0.26 -26.66 16.69
CA PRO A 254 0.17 -25.30 16.16
C PRO A 254 0.66 -25.24 14.71
N PRO A 255 0.18 -24.25 13.94
CA PRO A 255 0.58 -24.09 12.54
C PRO A 255 2.09 -23.83 12.44
N VAL A 256 2.74 -24.55 11.54
CA VAL A 256 4.19 -24.47 11.31
C VAL A 256 4.56 -23.14 10.65
N ILE A 257 3.71 -22.66 9.74
CA ILE A 257 3.86 -21.37 9.08
C ILE A 257 2.61 -20.50 9.29
N ASN A 258 2.79 -19.19 9.46
CA ASN A 258 1.68 -18.24 9.54
C ASN A 258 1.30 -17.67 8.16
N GLY A 259 0.17 -16.96 8.07
CA GLY A 259 -0.32 -16.43 6.79
C GLY A 259 0.62 -15.42 6.13
N ARG A 260 1.42 -14.68 6.91
CA ARG A 260 2.43 -13.76 6.37
C ARG A 260 3.61 -14.54 5.77
N GLU A 261 4.07 -15.59 6.44
CA GLU A 261 5.13 -16.49 5.96
C GLU A 261 4.71 -17.22 4.67
N ARG A 262 3.46 -17.72 4.60
CA ARG A 262 2.91 -18.29 3.37
C ARG A 262 2.91 -17.30 2.21
N ASN A 263 2.39 -16.09 2.45
CA ASN A 263 2.35 -15.05 1.42
C ASN A 263 3.75 -14.63 0.97
N HIS A 264 4.72 -14.63 1.88
CA HIS A 264 6.12 -14.39 1.55
C HIS A 264 6.70 -15.47 0.62
N VAL A 265 6.38 -16.76 0.86
CA VAL A 265 6.79 -17.84 -0.04
C VAL A 265 6.20 -17.67 -1.43
N LEU A 266 4.90 -17.37 -1.55
CA LEU A 266 4.18 -17.33 -2.83
C LEU A 266 4.37 -16.03 -3.64
N GLN A 267 4.42 -14.86 -2.99
CA GLN A 267 4.37 -13.57 -3.69
C GLN A 267 5.74 -12.97 -3.98
N ASN A 268 6.77 -13.30 -3.20
CA ASN A 268 8.11 -12.71 -3.39
C ASN A 268 9.00 -13.51 -4.35
N ASN A 269 8.54 -14.67 -4.83
CA ASN A 269 9.31 -15.58 -5.67
C ASN A 269 8.54 -15.86 -6.96
N ARG A 270 9.16 -15.59 -8.12
CA ARG A 270 8.50 -15.66 -9.45
C ARG A 270 8.44 -17.06 -10.05
N VAL A 271 9.29 -17.97 -9.56
CA VAL A 271 9.45 -19.34 -10.09
C VAL A 271 9.26 -20.34 -8.95
N THR A 272 8.67 -21.51 -9.25
CA THR A 272 8.35 -22.55 -8.26
C THR A 272 9.58 -23.00 -7.47
N GLU A 273 10.75 -23.14 -8.09
CA GLU A 273 12.00 -23.51 -7.42
C GLU A 273 12.39 -22.53 -6.30
N ASP A 274 12.25 -21.22 -6.53
CA ASP A 274 12.52 -20.19 -5.52
C ASP A 274 11.51 -20.27 -4.37
N GLN A 275 10.24 -20.56 -4.68
CA GLN A 275 9.19 -20.75 -3.69
C GLN A 275 9.46 -21.99 -2.81
N VAL A 276 9.83 -23.11 -3.43
CA VAL A 276 10.19 -24.34 -2.72
C VAL A 276 11.45 -24.13 -1.89
N THR A 277 12.45 -23.42 -2.42
CA THR A 277 13.66 -23.05 -1.69
C THR A 277 13.33 -22.26 -0.43
N CYS A 278 12.47 -21.25 -0.56
CA CYS A 278 12.02 -20.42 0.56
C CYS A 278 11.31 -21.26 1.62
N LEU A 279 10.42 -22.16 1.21
CA LEU A 279 9.69 -23.06 2.10
C LEU A 279 10.64 -24.02 2.84
N VAL A 280 11.51 -24.73 2.11
CA VAL A 280 12.44 -25.72 2.68
C VAL A 280 13.39 -25.07 3.68
N ASP A 281 13.94 -23.90 3.36
CA ASP A 281 14.83 -23.17 4.27
C ASP A 281 14.08 -22.65 5.51
N MET A 282 12.83 -22.23 5.35
CA MET A 282 11.99 -21.77 6.46
C MET A 282 11.68 -22.92 7.43
N VAL A 283 11.23 -24.06 6.92
CA VAL A 283 10.93 -25.25 7.73
C VAL A 283 12.20 -25.73 8.45
N ARG A 284 13.34 -25.79 7.76
CA ARG A 284 14.64 -26.17 8.35
C ARG A 284 15.11 -25.23 9.47
N LYS A 285 14.85 -23.93 9.33
CA LYS A 285 15.18 -22.92 10.36
C LYS A 285 14.31 -23.06 11.60
N LYS A 286 13.05 -23.49 11.45
CA LYS A 286 12.11 -23.66 12.56
C LYS A 286 12.37 -24.92 13.41
N GLY A 287 13.09 -25.92 12.88
CA GLY A 287 13.65 -27.03 13.66
C GLY A 287 13.16 -28.42 13.25
N GLU A 288 13.46 -29.44 14.06
CA GLU A 288 13.24 -30.85 13.73
C GLU A 288 11.77 -31.19 13.49
N ARG A 289 10.89 -30.78 14.42
CA ARG A 289 9.46 -31.09 14.36
C ARG A 289 8.76 -30.50 13.12
N PRO A 290 8.99 -29.23 12.75
CA PRO A 290 8.60 -28.71 11.43
C PRO A 290 9.06 -29.55 10.24
N CYS A 291 10.31 -30.06 10.26
CA CYS A 291 10.81 -30.94 9.21
C CYS A 291 10.09 -32.29 9.18
N GLU A 292 9.75 -32.88 10.32
CA GLU A 292 8.97 -34.11 10.39
C GLU A 292 7.58 -33.92 9.79
N ILE A 293 6.89 -32.84 10.16
CA ILE A 293 5.56 -32.50 9.65
C ILE A 293 5.60 -32.29 8.13
N PHE A 294 6.59 -31.55 7.64
CA PHE A 294 6.81 -31.35 6.21
C PHE A 294 7.03 -32.67 5.46
N LEU A 295 7.86 -33.56 6.02
CA LEU A 295 8.13 -34.87 5.40
C LEU A 295 6.91 -35.80 5.44
N SER A 296 6.09 -35.74 6.49
CA SER A 296 4.82 -36.49 6.55
C SER A 296 3.80 -35.95 5.54
N LEU A 297 3.65 -34.63 5.41
CA LEU A 297 2.79 -34.05 4.39
C LEU A 297 3.29 -34.39 2.97
N LEU A 298 4.61 -34.45 2.78
CA LEU A 298 5.20 -34.87 1.52
C LEU A 298 4.92 -36.35 1.21
N SER A 299 5.00 -37.25 2.19
CA SER A 299 4.67 -38.68 1.95
C SER A 299 3.18 -38.90 1.67
N GLU A 300 2.32 -38.10 2.27
CA GLU A 300 0.86 -38.15 2.06
C GLU A 300 0.43 -37.63 0.69
N HIS A 301 1.11 -36.60 0.17
CA HIS A 301 0.69 -35.91 -1.06
C HIS A 301 1.56 -36.19 -2.28
N ASP A 302 2.80 -36.63 -2.09
CA ASP A 302 3.72 -37.04 -3.15
C ASP A 302 4.60 -38.22 -2.69
N ASN A 303 3.94 -39.37 -2.51
CA ASN A 303 4.61 -40.60 -2.08
C ASN A 303 5.65 -41.10 -3.08
N ASN A 304 5.54 -40.74 -4.36
CA ASN A 304 6.52 -41.10 -5.39
C ASN A 304 7.82 -40.34 -5.14
N LEU A 305 7.74 -39.01 -4.99
CA LEU A 305 8.87 -38.18 -4.63
C LEU A 305 9.46 -38.60 -3.27
N TYR A 306 8.61 -38.85 -2.27
CA TYR A 306 9.07 -39.31 -0.94
C TYR A 306 9.91 -40.60 -1.02
N LYS A 307 9.49 -41.57 -1.84
CA LYS A 307 10.22 -42.82 -2.09
C LYS A 307 11.50 -42.60 -2.90
N GLU A 308 11.49 -41.72 -3.91
CA GLU A 308 12.68 -41.36 -4.69
C GLU A 308 13.77 -40.68 -3.84
N LEU A 309 13.38 -40.01 -2.77
CA LEU A 309 14.29 -39.45 -1.77
C LEU A 309 14.81 -40.50 -0.77
N GLY A 310 14.35 -41.75 -0.83
CA GLY A 310 14.77 -42.83 0.05
C GLY A 310 14.40 -42.60 1.52
N LEU A 311 13.27 -41.94 1.76
CA LEU A 311 12.85 -41.46 3.08
C LEU A 311 11.96 -42.41 3.85
#